data_AF-A0A060BW86-F1
#
_entry.id   AF-A0A060BW86-F1
#
_cell.length_a   1.000
_cell.length_b   1.000
_cell.length_c   1.000
_cell.angle_alpha   90.00
_cell.angle_beta   90.00
_cell.angle_gamma   90.00
#
_symmetry.space_group_name_H-M   'P 1'
#
loop_
_entity.id
_entity.type
_entity.pdbx_description
1 polymer ?
#
loop_
_entity_poly.entity_id
_entity_poly.type
_entity_poly.pdbx_seq_one_letter_code
_entity_poly.pdbx_strand_id
1 'polypeptide(L)'
;MAGDARAHAQLTRLCAALRLGDPGADVALYLPYGDVRAAHGGGHDLWRACRAHVGETIPAVIRRAGYDVDLVDDDILETLGPSAYPIVVLPRITRLPAAAASWLDRVRAAGGTVLCVDSPAYPAG
;
A
#
# COMPACT_ATOMS: atom_id res chain seq x y z
N MET A 1 -35.79 11.74 -19.99
CA MET A 1 -35.91 12.34 -18.64
C MET A 1 -35.89 11.32 -17.48
N ALA A 2 -36.34 10.07 -17.63
CA ALA A 2 -36.33 9.08 -16.54
C ALA A 2 -34.97 8.38 -16.26
N GLY A 3 -34.02 8.43 -17.20
CA GLY A 3 -32.71 7.78 -17.04
C GLY A 3 -31.75 8.48 -16.07
N ASP A 4 -31.83 9.81 -16.00
CA ASP A 4 -30.88 10.65 -15.24
C ASP A 4 -31.14 10.59 -13.72
N ALA A 5 -32.41 10.53 -13.32
CA ALA A 5 -32.81 10.36 -11.93
C ALA A 5 -32.41 8.99 -11.35
N ARG A 6 -32.35 7.95 -12.19
CA ARG A 6 -31.92 6.60 -11.77
C ARG A 6 -30.41 6.57 -11.51
N ALA A 7 -29.62 7.18 -12.39
CA ALA A 7 -28.17 7.28 -12.26
C ALA A 7 -27.77 8.05 -10.98
N HIS A 8 -28.41 9.18 -10.70
CA HIS A 8 -28.17 9.93 -9.46
C HIS A 8 -28.49 9.13 -8.20
N ALA A 9 -29.60 8.38 -8.19
CA ALA A 9 -29.97 7.53 -7.05
C ALA A 9 -28.98 6.36 -6.84
N GLN A 10 -28.46 5.79 -7.92
CA GLN A 10 -27.46 4.71 -7.89
C GLN A 10 -26.10 5.23 -7.38
N LEU A 11 -25.65 6.38 -7.87
CA LEU A 11 -24.42 7.03 -7.40
C LEU A 11 -24.52 7.46 -5.95
N THR A 12 -25.67 8.01 -5.53
CA THR A 12 -25.88 8.42 -4.12
C THR A 12 -25.77 7.22 -3.17
N ARG A 13 -26.34 6.07 -3.54
CA ARG A 13 -26.23 4.83 -2.75
C ARG A 13 -24.82 4.26 -2.76
N LEU A 14 -24.15 4.27 -3.91
CA LEU A 14 -22.75 3.84 -4.02
C LEU A 14 -21.85 4.71 -3.12
N CYS A 15 -21.97 6.03 -3.22
CA CYS A 15 -21.24 6.97 -2.36
C CYS A 15 -21.54 6.77 -0.88
N ALA A 16 -22.77 6.40 -0.51
CA ALA A 16 -23.11 6.08 0.87
C ALA A 16 -22.44 4.78 1.34
N ALA A 17 -22.37 3.75 0.48
CA ALA A 17 -21.64 2.52 0.78
C ALA A 17 -20.12 2.74 0.90
N LEU A 18 -19.53 3.53 0.01
CA LEU A 18 -18.10 3.88 0.04
C LEU A 18 -17.70 4.63 1.33
N ARG A 19 -18.64 5.33 1.98
CA ARG A 19 -18.42 6.03 3.26
C ARG A 19 -18.42 5.09 4.48
N LEU A 20 -18.73 3.81 4.33
CA LEU A 20 -18.64 2.83 5.42
C LEU A 20 -17.18 2.50 5.81
N GLY A 21 -16.21 2.89 4.98
CA GLY A 21 -14.87 3.27 5.44
C GLY A 21 -13.86 2.15 5.65
N ASP A 22 -14.09 0.95 5.14
CA ASP A 22 -13.07 -0.10 5.15
C ASP A 22 -12.16 0.04 3.91
N PRO A 23 -10.82 -0.07 4.05
CA PRO A 23 -9.92 -0.13 2.91
C PRO A 23 -10.35 -1.24 1.96
N GLY A 24 -10.57 -0.89 0.69
CA GLY A 24 -10.96 -1.87 -0.33
C GLY A 24 -9.78 -2.70 -0.84
N ALA A 25 -8.54 -2.30 -0.54
CA ALA A 25 -7.34 -3.00 -0.99
C ALA A 25 -6.94 -4.10 -0.02
N ASP A 26 -6.73 -5.30 -0.53
CA ASP A 26 -6.23 -6.43 0.25
C ASP A 26 -4.69 -6.41 0.40
N VAL A 27 -4.00 -5.56 -0.35
CA VAL A 27 -2.54 -5.55 -0.42
C VAL A 27 -2.00 -4.18 -0.06
N ALA A 28 -1.20 -4.12 1.01
CA ALA A 28 -0.35 -2.98 1.30
C ALA A 28 0.99 -3.13 0.57
N LEU A 29 1.41 -2.09 -0.13
CA LEU A 29 2.72 -1.99 -0.76
C LEU A 29 3.56 -0.97 -0.02
N TYR A 30 4.57 -1.45 0.70
CA TYR A 30 5.43 -0.60 1.50
C TYR A 30 6.33 0.27 0.60
N LEU A 31 6.26 1.58 0.81
CA LEU A 31 7.05 2.59 0.13
C LEU A 31 7.96 3.26 1.17
N PRO A 32 9.29 3.09 1.11
CA PRO A 32 10.22 3.75 2.01
C PRO A 32 10.37 5.22 1.60
N TYR A 33 9.31 6.01 1.78
CA TYR A 33 9.18 7.37 1.24
C TYR A 33 10.33 8.29 1.70
N GLY A 34 10.76 8.17 2.96
CA GLY A 34 11.90 8.91 3.49
C GLY A 34 13.21 8.61 2.75
N ASP A 35 13.49 7.34 2.49
CA ASP A 35 14.71 6.92 1.77
C ASP A 35 14.64 7.32 0.28
N VAL A 36 13.48 7.18 -0.36
CA VAL A 36 13.27 7.62 -1.75
C VAL A 36 13.45 9.14 -1.87
N ARG A 37 12.88 9.91 -0.95
CA ARG A 37 13.04 11.37 -0.88
C ARG A 37 14.49 11.77 -0.65
N ALA A 38 15.19 11.10 0.27
CA ALA A 38 16.60 11.35 0.53
C ALA A 38 17.47 11.05 -0.70
N ALA A 39 17.21 9.93 -1.40
CA ALA A 39 17.93 9.55 -2.61
C ALA A 39 17.60 10.43 -3.82
N HIS A 40 16.37 10.94 -3.92
CA HIS A 40 15.95 11.84 -5.00
C HIS A 40 16.64 13.21 -4.91
N GLY A 41 17.01 13.65 -3.71
CA GLY A 41 17.61 14.96 -3.48
C GLY A 41 16.61 16.10 -3.69
N GLY A 42 17.06 17.19 -4.32
CA GLY A 42 16.26 18.42 -4.51
C GLY A 42 15.38 18.46 -5.76
N GLY A 43 15.12 17.31 -6.39
CA GLY A 43 14.25 17.24 -7.57
C GLY A 43 12.78 17.59 -7.23
N HIS A 44 12.04 18.09 -8.22
CA HIS A 44 10.67 18.58 -8.02
C HIS A 44 9.60 17.50 -8.21
N ASP A 45 9.94 16.32 -8.74
CA ASP A 45 9.00 15.25 -9.07
C ASP A 45 9.28 13.99 -8.24
N LEU A 46 9.00 14.09 -6.95
CA LEU A 46 9.12 12.98 -6.01
C LEU A 46 8.15 11.84 -6.34
N TRP A 47 7.01 12.14 -6.96
CA TRP A 47 6.06 11.14 -7.41
C TRP A 47 6.65 10.21 -8.49
N ARG A 48 7.38 10.76 -9.46
CA ARG A 48 8.13 9.96 -10.44
C ARG A 48 9.22 9.13 -9.77
N ALA A 49 9.90 9.66 -8.76
CA ALA A 49 10.90 8.90 -8.00
C ALA A 49 10.28 7.71 -7.24
N CYS A 50 9.15 7.92 -6.55
CA CYS A 50 8.42 6.85 -5.87
C CYS A 50 7.92 5.78 -6.86
N ARG A 51 7.35 6.20 -8.00
CA ARG A 51 6.93 5.24 -9.04
C ARG A 51 8.09 4.44 -9.62
N ALA A 52 9.24 5.09 -9.85
CA ALA A 52 10.44 4.39 -10.30
C ALA A 52 10.93 3.39 -9.24
N HIS A 53 10.88 3.77 -7.96
CA HIS A 53 11.25 2.89 -6.85
C HIS A 53 10.32 1.68 -6.73
N VAL A 54 9.02 1.83 -6.92
CA VAL A 54 8.05 0.70 -6.90
C VAL A 54 8.12 -0.13 -8.17
N GLY A 55 8.33 0.52 -9.33
CA GLY A 55 8.31 -0.11 -10.64
C GLY A 55 6.91 -0.50 -11.10
N GLU A 56 6.75 -0.81 -12.37
CA GLU A 56 5.42 -1.06 -12.95
C GLU A 56 4.95 -2.51 -12.78
N THR A 57 5.89 -3.45 -12.64
CA THR A 57 5.60 -4.88 -12.61
C THR A 57 4.79 -5.30 -11.40
N ILE A 58 5.17 -4.86 -10.20
CA ILE A 58 4.54 -5.30 -8.95
C ILE A 58 3.05 -4.88 -8.91
N PRO A 59 2.69 -3.59 -9.09
CA PRO A 59 1.29 -3.20 -9.14
C PRO A 59 0.51 -3.86 -10.29
N ALA A 60 1.15 -4.08 -11.45
CA ALA A 60 0.50 -4.74 -12.59
C ALA A 60 0.17 -6.22 -12.33
N VAL A 61 1.07 -6.95 -11.65
CA VAL A 61 0.83 -8.35 -11.29
C VAL A 61 -0.27 -8.47 -10.24
N ILE A 62 -0.23 -7.63 -9.20
CA ILE A 62 -1.26 -7.59 -8.15
C ILE A 62 -2.64 -7.34 -8.77
N ARG A 63 -2.77 -6.31 -9.62
CA ARG A 63 -4.04 -6.01 -10.29
C ARG A 63 -4.52 -7.10 -11.24
N ARG A 64 -3.61 -7.78 -11.95
CA ARG A 64 -3.96 -8.92 -12.80
C ARG A 64 -4.51 -10.10 -11.99
N ALA A 65 -4.08 -10.24 -10.74
CA ALA A 65 -4.60 -11.24 -9.81
C ALA A 65 -5.96 -10.85 -9.19
N GLY A 66 -6.50 -9.67 -9.51
CA GLY A 66 -7.80 -9.20 -9.03
C GLY A 66 -7.74 -8.44 -7.70
N TYR A 67 -6.54 -8.14 -7.20
CA TYR A 67 -6.34 -7.36 -5.98
C TYR A 67 -6.07 -5.89 -6.30
N ASP A 68 -6.46 -5.00 -5.37
CA ASP A 68 -6.02 -3.61 -5.39
C ASP A 68 -4.84 -3.37 -4.44
N VAL A 69 -4.15 -2.24 -4.59
CA VAL A 69 -2.98 -1.89 -3.78
C VAL A 69 -3.13 -0.54 -3.13
N ASP A 70 -2.80 -0.49 -1.84
CA ASP A 70 -2.59 0.76 -1.11
C ASP A 70 -1.10 0.95 -0.83
N LEU A 71 -0.60 2.17 -1.02
CA LEU A 71 0.78 2.52 -0.66
C LEU A 71 0.83 2.87 0.83
N VAL A 72 1.75 2.24 1.56
CA VAL A 72 1.97 2.52 2.98
C VAL A 72 3.42 2.93 3.20
N ASP A 73 3.67 3.96 3.99
CA ASP A 73 5.00 4.44 4.36
C ASP A 73 5.19 4.40 5.88
N ASP A 74 6.38 4.79 6.36
CA ASP A 74 6.70 4.75 7.79
C ASP A 74 5.73 5.56 8.66
N ASP A 75 5.21 6.68 8.14
CA ASP A 75 4.34 7.59 8.88
C ASP A 75 2.97 6.93 9.14
N ILE A 76 2.39 6.23 8.15
CA ILE A 76 1.08 5.58 8.35
C ILE A 76 1.18 4.35 9.27
N LEU A 77 2.33 3.66 9.32
CA LEU A 77 2.51 2.46 10.16
C LEU A 77 2.34 2.75 11.66
N GLU A 78 2.49 4.00 12.10
CA GLU A 78 2.26 4.40 13.50
C GLU A 78 0.81 4.25 13.94
N THR A 79 -0.13 4.36 12.99
CA THR A 79 -1.58 4.33 13.24
C THR A 79 -2.27 3.11 12.64
N LEU A 80 -1.60 2.44 11.70
CA LEU A 80 -2.15 1.29 10.99
C LEU A 80 -2.07 0.03 11.85
N GLY A 81 -3.22 -0.57 12.14
CA GLY A 81 -3.28 -1.85 12.85
C GLY A 81 -2.59 -2.98 12.07
N PRO A 82 -1.99 -3.97 12.75
CA PRO A 82 -1.27 -5.07 12.08
C PRO A 82 -2.19 -6.01 11.28
N SER A 83 -3.51 -5.94 11.48
CA SER A 83 -4.50 -6.72 10.72
C SER A 83 -5.19 -5.91 9.63
N ALA A 84 -4.76 -4.67 9.38
CA ALA A 84 -5.42 -3.79 8.41
C ALA A 84 -5.28 -4.31 6.97
N TYR A 85 -4.21 -5.04 6.67
CA TYR A 85 -4.01 -5.68 5.38
C TYR A 85 -3.63 -7.15 5.57
N PRO A 86 -4.27 -8.10 4.86
CA PRO A 86 -3.90 -9.50 4.91
C PRO A 86 -2.57 -9.78 4.20
N ILE A 87 -2.16 -8.94 3.26
CA ILE A 87 -0.90 -9.07 2.51
C ILE A 87 -0.13 -7.75 2.54
N VAL A 88 1.16 -7.82 2.86
CA VAL A 88 2.10 -6.70 2.77
C VAL A 88 3.25 -7.06 1.85
N VAL A 89 3.53 -6.22 0.86
CA VAL A 89 4.63 -6.41 -0.10
C VAL A 89 5.72 -5.38 0.18
N LEU A 90 6.96 -5.86 0.29
CA LEU A 90 8.17 -5.04 0.44
C LEU A 90 8.99 -5.11 -0.85
N PRO A 91 8.96 -4.06 -1.70
CA PRO A 91 9.76 -3.98 -2.91
C PRO A 91 11.10 -3.30 -2.65
N ARG A 92 12.23 -3.96 -2.96
CA ARG A 92 13.57 -3.37 -2.99
C ARG A 92 13.98 -2.62 -1.72
N ILE A 93 13.62 -3.15 -0.56
CA ILE A 93 13.89 -2.52 0.73
C ILE A 93 15.29 -2.89 1.20
N THR A 94 16.19 -1.91 1.18
CA THR A 94 17.60 -2.04 1.60
C THR A 94 17.84 -1.57 3.03
N ARG A 95 16.94 -0.75 3.57
CA ARG A 95 16.94 -0.30 4.96
C ARG A 95 15.51 -0.33 5.47
N LEU A 96 15.33 -0.84 6.69
CA LEU A 96 14.02 -0.94 7.31
C LEU A 96 14.10 -0.34 8.73
N PRO A 97 13.30 0.69 9.04
CA PRO A 97 13.21 1.21 10.40
C PRO A 97 12.74 0.14 11.40
N ALA A 98 13.22 0.20 12.64
CA ALA A 98 12.85 -0.77 13.67
C ALA A 98 11.34 -0.81 13.94
N ALA A 99 10.66 0.34 13.85
CA ALA A 99 9.22 0.43 13.99
C ALA A 99 8.49 -0.33 12.87
N ALA A 100 8.92 -0.15 11.62
CA ALA A 100 8.39 -0.86 10.47
C ALA A 100 8.64 -2.38 10.58
N ALA A 101 9.85 -2.79 10.95
CA ALA A 101 10.17 -4.21 11.19
C ALA A 101 9.26 -4.83 12.26
N SER A 102 9.10 -4.14 13.40
CA SER A 102 8.20 -4.58 14.47
C SER A 102 6.74 -4.64 14.03
N TRP A 103 6.29 -3.71 13.18
CA TRP A 103 4.95 -3.74 12.61
C TRP A 103 4.75 -4.95 11.70
N LEU A 104 5.69 -5.27 10.82
CA LEU A 104 5.64 -6.46 9.95
C LEU A 104 5.62 -7.77 10.74
N ASP A 105 6.40 -7.85 11.82
CA ASP A 105 6.37 -9.02 12.71
C ASP A 105 4.99 -9.19 13.37
N ARG A 106 4.33 -8.08 13.74
CA ARG A 106 2.96 -8.12 14.26
C ARG A 106 1.94 -8.51 13.18
N VAL A 107 2.11 -8.05 11.93
CA VAL A 107 1.26 -8.50 10.81
C VAL A 107 1.27 -10.02 10.71
N ARG A 108 2.47 -10.62 10.76
CA ARG A 108 2.63 -12.08 10.73
C ARG A 108 2.04 -12.79 11.93
N ALA A 109 2.28 -12.26 13.13
CA ALA A 109 1.71 -12.80 14.35
C ALA A 109 0.17 -12.78 14.33
N ALA A 110 -0.42 -11.81 13.61
CA ALA A 110 -1.87 -11.71 13.38
C ALA A 110 -2.38 -12.60 12.23
N GLY A 111 -1.52 -13.37 11.56
CA GLY A 111 -1.87 -14.27 10.45
C GLY A 111 -1.76 -13.64 9.05
N GLY A 112 -1.27 -12.41 8.94
CA GLY A 112 -1.00 -11.76 7.67
C GLY A 112 0.26 -12.30 6.98
N THR A 113 0.35 -12.12 5.66
CA THR A 113 1.49 -12.53 4.84
C THR A 113 2.36 -11.33 4.49
N VAL A 114 3.67 -11.45 4.69
CA VAL A 114 4.64 -10.43 4.26
C VAL A 114 5.49 -11.02 3.15
N LEU A 115 5.53 -10.37 1.98
CA LEU A 115 6.24 -10.80 0.79
C LEU A 115 7.40 -9.84 0.47
N CYS A 116 8.62 -10.37 0.45
CA CYS A 116 9.81 -9.62 0.07
C CYS A 116 10.14 -9.81 -1.42
N VAL A 117 10.24 -8.70 -2.16
CA VAL A 117 10.69 -8.70 -3.56
C VAL A 117 11.99 -7.91 -3.61
N ASP A 118 13.12 -8.59 -3.75
CA ASP A 118 14.46 -7.99 -3.75
C ASP A 118 14.76 -7.14 -2.49
N SER A 119 14.22 -7.55 -1.34
CA SER A 119 14.25 -6.78 -0.08
C SER A 119 15.13 -7.44 0.99
N PRO A 120 16.46 -7.26 0.97
CA PRO A 120 17.38 -7.90 1.91
C PRO A 120 17.23 -7.39 3.36
N ALA A 121 16.62 -6.22 3.58
CA ALA A 121 16.49 -5.62 4.92
C ALA A 121 15.45 -6.31 5.82
N TYR A 122 14.62 -7.19 5.26
CA TYR A 122 13.65 -7.98 6.02
C TYR A 122 13.84 -9.48 5.73
N PRO A 123 14.83 -10.13 6.37
CA PRO A 123 15.25 -11.50 6.06
C PRO A 123 14.25 -12.56 6.54
N ALA A 124 13.32 -12.18 7.42
CA ALA A 124 12.23 -13.05 7.81
C ALA A 124 11.18 -13.18 6.69
N GLY A 125 11.24 -12.32 5.66
CA GLY A 125 10.37 -12.18 4.48
C GLY A 125 10.08 -13.45 3.71
#